data_AF-A0A1M5UJZ0-F1
#
_entry.id   AF-A0A1M5UJZ0-F1
#
_cell.length_a   1.000
_cell.length_b   1.000
_cell.length_c   1.000
_cell.angle_alpha   90.00
_cell.angle_beta   90.00
_cell.angle_gamma   90.00
#
_symmetry.space_group_name_H-M   'P 1'
#
loop_
_entity.id
_entity.type
_entity.pdbx_description
1 polymer ?
#
loop_
_entity_poly.entity_id
_entity_poly.type
_entity_poly.pdbx_seq_one_letter_code
_entity_poly.pdbx_strand_id
1 'polypeptide(L)'
;MAKSPKNKGSERGTYITTELIHSDAFRSLSSSQKDIWLFVLTRRVFGKDAKGKRDYTKLLNKSDLKAPAAAIQEFFDGPIRNMEMPSYNADTIRKAFKKFLEVGFLSVLHLGGNGPGDQSVYQFEDKWKHWKAGDPACFSKQGMARGKGFCQPNSGVFFTKAAKNKGCRSTCQITRSPTCQK
;
A
#
# COMPACT_ATOMS: atom_id res chain seq x y z
N MET A 1 -25.84 5.78 34.40
CA MET A 1 -25.32 4.56 33.72
C MET A 1 -25.60 4.68 32.23
N ALA A 2 -24.58 4.97 31.42
CA ALA A 2 -24.73 5.08 29.96
C ALA A 2 -24.96 3.68 29.36
N LYS A 3 -26.08 3.49 28.65
CA LYS A 3 -26.38 2.25 27.95
C LYS A 3 -25.37 2.08 26.81
N SER A 4 -24.45 1.12 26.94
CA SER A 4 -23.58 0.71 25.83
C SER A 4 -24.44 0.35 24.61
N PRO A 5 -24.13 0.88 23.41
CA PRO A 5 -24.92 0.61 22.22
C PRO A 5 -24.94 -0.89 21.93
N LYS A 6 -26.15 -1.44 21.76
CA LYS A 6 -26.36 -2.83 21.34
C LYS A 6 -25.74 -3.00 19.95
N ASN A 7 -24.59 -3.66 19.86
CA ASN A 7 -24.00 -4.08 18.59
C ASN A 7 -24.92 -5.13 17.95
N LYS A 8 -25.91 -4.68 17.17
CA LYS A 8 -26.60 -5.54 16.20
C LYS A 8 -25.51 -6.15 15.33
N GLY A 9 -25.35 -7.47 15.39
CA GLY A 9 -24.28 -8.19 14.71
C GLY A 9 -24.12 -7.70 13.29
N SER A 10 -23.10 -6.87 13.06
CA SER A 10 -22.78 -6.40 11.72
C SER A 10 -22.29 -7.62 10.97
N GLU A 11 -23.01 -8.03 9.92
CA GLU A 11 -22.58 -9.11 9.04
C GLU A 11 -21.14 -8.82 8.60
N ARG A 12 -20.19 -9.63 9.09
CA ARG A 12 -18.76 -9.40 8.88
C ARG A 12 -18.39 -9.96 7.52
N GLY A 13 -18.46 -9.12 6.49
CA GLY A 13 -18.15 -9.50 5.12
C GLY A 13 -17.41 -8.35 4.42
N THR A 14 -16.33 -8.69 3.72
CA THR A 14 -15.61 -7.76 2.84
C THR A 14 -15.87 -8.13 1.39
N TYR A 15 -15.89 -7.13 0.51
CA TYR A 15 -16.05 -7.34 -0.92
C TYR A 15 -14.70 -7.22 -1.60
N ILE A 16 -14.27 -8.27 -2.31
CA ILE A 16 -13.02 -8.31 -3.06
C ILE A 16 -13.39 -8.37 -4.53
N THR A 17 -12.94 -7.40 -5.31
CA THR A 17 -13.17 -7.39 -6.75
C THR A 17 -12.30 -8.44 -7.44
N THR A 18 -12.85 -9.09 -8.46
CA THR A 18 -12.08 -9.99 -9.33
C THR A 18 -10.88 -9.26 -9.94
N GLU A 19 -11.07 -8.00 -10.35
CA GLU A 19 -9.98 -7.15 -10.87
C GLU A 19 -8.79 -7.06 -9.92
N LEU A 20 -9.02 -6.97 -8.60
CA LEU A 20 -7.94 -6.90 -7.62
C LEU A 20 -7.13 -8.20 -7.58
N ILE A 21 -7.80 -9.35 -7.59
CA ILE A 21 -7.15 -10.67 -7.54
C ILE A 21 -6.33 -10.92 -8.83
N HIS A 22 -6.84 -10.48 -9.98
CA HIS A 22 -6.18 -10.65 -11.27
C HIS A 22 -5.09 -9.60 -11.55
N SER A 23 -4.99 -8.54 -10.75
CA SER A 23 -3.99 -7.48 -10.94
C SER A 23 -2.56 -7.95 -10.71
N ASP A 24 -1.62 -7.38 -11.48
CA ASP A 24 -0.18 -7.63 -11.27
C ASP A 24 0.29 -7.16 -9.90
N ALA A 25 -0.30 -6.06 -9.40
CA ALA A 25 -0.02 -5.52 -8.07
C ALA A 25 -0.28 -6.57 -6.97
N PHE A 26 -1.44 -7.22 -6.99
CA PHE A 26 -1.78 -8.25 -6.01
C PHE A 26 -0.94 -9.52 -6.19
N ARG A 27 -0.66 -9.91 -7.43
CA ARG A 27 0.19 -11.07 -7.74
C ARG A 27 1.63 -10.88 -7.26
N SER A 28 2.12 -9.63 -7.26
CA SER A 28 3.46 -9.28 -6.77
C SER A 28 3.63 -9.38 -5.24
N LEU A 29 2.54 -9.51 -4.49
CA LEU A 29 2.58 -9.65 -3.04
C LEU A 29 3.05 -11.06 -2.64
N SER A 30 3.87 -11.15 -1.60
CA SER A 30 4.18 -12.43 -0.95
C SER A 30 2.95 -13.01 -0.24
N SER A 31 2.97 -14.28 0.17
CA SER A 31 1.85 -14.90 0.88
C SER A 31 1.45 -14.10 2.12
N SER A 32 2.40 -13.81 3.01
CA SER A 32 2.14 -13.02 4.21
C SER A 32 1.60 -11.62 3.91
N GLN A 33 2.07 -11.00 2.82
CA GLN A 33 1.55 -9.69 2.39
C GLN A 33 0.09 -9.79 1.90
N LYS A 34 -0.28 -10.87 1.21
CA LYS A 34 -1.68 -11.12 0.82
C LYS A 34 -2.58 -11.34 2.03
N ASP A 35 -2.10 -12.08 3.03
CA ASP A 35 -2.85 -12.33 4.27
C ASP A 35 -3.07 -11.03 5.06
N ILE A 36 -2.01 -10.23 5.24
CA ILE A 36 -2.10 -8.92 5.89
C ILE A 36 -3.00 -7.96 5.07
N TRP A 37 -2.92 -8.01 3.74
CA TRP A 37 -3.81 -7.21 2.89
C TRP A 37 -5.26 -7.62 3.09
N LEU A 38 -5.56 -8.92 3.11
CA LEU A 38 -6.90 -9.43 3.36
C LEU A 38 -7.42 -8.96 4.72
N PHE A 39 -6.60 -8.98 5.77
CA PHE A 39 -6.94 -8.38 7.05
C PHE A 39 -7.30 -6.90 6.91
N VAL A 40 -6.47 -6.10 6.24
CA VAL A 40 -6.73 -4.68 5.98
C VAL A 40 -8.06 -4.49 5.26
N LEU A 41 -8.38 -5.33 4.26
CA LEU A 41 -9.66 -5.29 3.55
C LEU A 41 -10.85 -5.58 4.46
N THR A 42 -10.70 -6.38 5.53
CA THR A 42 -11.78 -6.63 6.50
C THR A 42 -12.11 -5.42 7.37
N ARG A 43 -11.20 -4.44 7.45
CA ARG A 43 -11.40 -3.19 8.21
C ARG A 43 -12.24 -2.15 7.45
N ARG A 44 -12.62 -2.44 6.20
CA ARG A 44 -13.47 -1.57 5.39
C ARG A 44 -14.88 -1.48 5.98
N VAL A 45 -15.39 -0.26 6.08
CA VAL A 45 -16.73 0.04 6.57
C VAL A 45 -17.55 0.54 5.39
N PHE A 46 -18.53 -0.26 4.99
CA PHE A 46 -19.43 0.06 3.88
C PHE A 46 -20.69 0.74 4.40
N GLY A 47 -21.18 1.70 3.62
CA GLY A 47 -22.43 2.38 3.87
C GLY A 47 -23.64 1.47 3.67
N LYS A 48 -24.82 2.02 4.00
CA LYS A 48 -26.10 1.43 3.61
C LYS A 48 -26.72 2.26 2.49
N ASP A 49 -27.39 1.59 1.56
CA ASP A 49 -28.22 2.21 0.54
C ASP A 49 -29.51 2.79 1.16
N ALA A 50 -30.33 3.46 0.34
CA ALA A 50 -31.61 4.02 0.77
C ALA A 50 -32.60 2.95 1.28
N LYS A 51 -32.40 1.67 0.93
CA LYS A 51 -33.22 0.53 1.36
C LYS A 51 -32.65 -0.18 2.60
N GLY A 52 -31.60 0.37 3.20
CA GLY A 52 -30.94 -0.19 4.38
C GLY A 52 -30.03 -1.40 4.11
N LYS A 53 -29.85 -1.80 2.85
CA LYS A 53 -28.92 -2.87 2.43
C LYS A 53 -27.49 -2.32 2.35
N ARG A 54 -26.49 -3.19 2.46
CA ARG A 54 -25.08 -2.77 2.37
C ARG A 54 -24.73 -2.33 0.95
N ASP A 55 -24.14 -1.15 0.84
CA ASP A 55 -23.65 -0.61 -0.43
C ASP A 55 -22.13 -0.78 -0.50
N TYR A 56 -21.67 -1.75 -1.29
CA TYR A 56 -20.25 -2.04 -1.48
C TYR A 56 -19.51 -1.00 -2.32
N THR A 57 -20.23 -0.09 -2.99
CA THR A 57 -19.63 1.01 -3.74
C THR A 57 -19.27 2.19 -2.83
N LYS A 58 -19.98 2.33 -1.70
CA LYS A 58 -19.81 3.43 -0.76
C LYS A 58 -18.97 3.04 0.46
N LEU A 59 -17.66 3.21 0.33
CA LEU A 59 -16.71 3.03 1.44
C LEU A 59 -16.70 4.27 2.34
N LEU A 60 -17.14 4.13 3.59
CA LEU A 60 -17.26 5.23 4.55
C LEU A 60 -15.91 5.64 5.15
N ASN A 61 -15.02 4.68 5.40
CA ASN A 61 -13.70 4.91 5.98
C ASN A 61 -12.58 4.91 4.94
N LYS A 62 -12.85 5.41 3.72
CA LYS A 62 -11.86 5.40 2.64
C LYS A 62 -10.55 6.07 3.05
N SER A 63 -10.62 7.17 3.79
CA SER A 63 -9.48 8.00 4.22
C SER A 63 -9.18 7.92 5.71
N ASP A 64 -9.78 6.98 6.44
CA ASP A 64 -9.60 6.82 7.89
C ASP A 64 -9.27 5.36 8.24
N LEU A 65 -8.37 4.75 7.46
CA LEU A 65 -7.92 3.39 7.73
C LEU A 65 -6.87 3.43 8.84
N LYS A 66 -7.27 2.97 10.02
CA LYS A 66 -6.37 2.70 11.15
C LYS A 66 -6.15 1.20 11.29
N ALA A 67 -4.89 0.79 11.09
CA ALA A 67 -4.45 -0.59 11.16
C ALA A 67 -3.14 -0.67 11.96
N PRO A 68 -3.20 -0.55 13.30
CA PRO A 68 -2.01 -0.67 14.13
C PRO A 68 -1.45 -2.09 14.04
N ALA A 69 -0.12 -2.22 14.09
CA ALA A 69 0.56 -3.52 14.00
C ALA A 69 0.08 -4.51 15.06
N ALA A 70 -0.20 -4.04 16.28
CA ALA A 70 -0.74 -4.86 17.36
C ALA A 70 -2.08 -5.52 16.99
N ALA A 71 -3.01 -4.80 16.35
CA ALA A 71 -4.30 -5.37 15.94
C ALA A 71 -4.16 -6.41 14.83
N ILE A 72 -3.12 -6.29 13.98
CA ILE A 72 -2.80 -7.31 12.97
C ILE A 72 -2.25 -8.55 13.67
N GLN A 73 -1.32 -8.36 14.61
CA GLN A 73 -0.73 -9.46 15.37
C GLN A 73 -1.79 -10.23 16.14
N GLU A 74 -2.65 -9.55 16.89
CA GLU A 74 -3.76 -10.16 17.64
C GLU A 74 -4.76 -10.90 16.73
N PHE A 75 -4.97 -10.45 15.50
CA PHE A 75 -5.86 -11.12 14.56
C PHE A 75 -5.32 -12.47 14.09
N PHE A 76 -4.00 -12.57 13.89
CA PHE A 76 -3.35 -13.81 13.44
C PHE A 76 -2.93 -14.72 14.60
N ASP A 77 -2.60 -14.14 15.75
CA ASP A 77 -2.25 -14.87 16.99
C ASP A 77 -3.48 -15.36 17.76
N GLY A 78 -4.64 -14.73 17.51
CA GLY A 78 -5.80 -14.86 18.37
C GLY A 78 -6.55 -16.21 18.24
N PRO A 79 -7.15 -16.70 19.35
CA PRO A 79 -7.98 -17.91 19.38
C PRO A 79 -9.29 -17.76 18.60
N ILE A 80 -9.59 -16.57 18.06
CA ILE A 80 -10.88 -16.21 17.44
C ILE A 80 -11.19 -17.05 16.19
N ARG A 81 -10.19 -17.76 15.62
CA ARG A 81 -10.40 -18.57 14.41
C ARG A 81 -9.78 -19.96 14.43
N ASN A 82 -9.23 -20.44 15.55
CA ASN A 82 -8.43 -21.68 15.59
C ASN A 82 -7.39 -21.74 14.45
N MET A 83 -6.90 -20.58 14.00
CA MET A 83 -5.86 -20.51 12.99
C MET A 83 -4.55 -20.61 13.76
N GLU A 84 -3.95 -21.80 13.80
CA GLU A 84 -2.60 -22.02 14.34
C GLU A 84 -1.53 -21.43 13.40
N MET A 85 -1.72 -20.19 12.97
CA MET A 85 -0.71 -19.49 12.18
C MET A 85 0.15 -18.65 13.12
N PRO A 86 1.49 -18.75 13.02
CA PRO A 86 2.36 -17.89 13.81
C PRO A 86 2.10 -16.42 13.46
N SER A 87 1.96 -15.59 14.49
CA SER A 87 1.77 -14.16 14.33
C SER A 87 2.89 -13.55 13.49
N TYR A 88 2.55 -12.59 12.64
CA TYR A 88 3.56 -11.88 11.85
C TYR A 88 4.37 -10.93 12.72
N ASN A 89 5.70 -11.02 12.62
CA ASN A 89 6.60 -10.04 13.23
C ASN A 89 6.30 -8.62 12.71
N ALA A 90 6.50 -7.61 13.56
CA ALA A 90 6.34 -6.19 13.22
C ALA A 90 7.12 -5.79 11.96
N ASP A 91 8.30 -6.37 11.73
CA ASP A 91 9.08 -6.14 10.52
C ASP A 91 8.39 -6.67 9.25
N THR A 92 7.72 -7.82 9.33
CA THR A 92 6.95 -8.37 8.22
C THR A 92 5.75 -7.47 7.90
N ILE A 93 5.07 -6.99 8.94
CA ILE A 93 3.96 -6.04 8.81
C ILE A 93 4.46 -4.75 8.17
N ARG A 94 5.57 -4.17 8.67
CA ARG A 94 6.17 -2.95 8.10
C ARG A 94 6.54 -3.12 6.63
N LYS A 95 7.16 -4.24 6.26
CA LYS A 95 7.49 -4.57 4.86
C LYS A 95 6.22 -4.70 4.00
N ALA A 96 5.16 -5.30 4.54
CA ALA A 96 3.88 -5.40 3.84
C ALA A 96 3.25 -4.02 3.57
N PHE A 97 3.18 -3.14 4.58
CA PHE A 97 2.68 -1.78 4.40
C PHE A 97 3.52 -0.98 3.42
N LYS A 98 4.85 -1.09 3.49
CA LYS A 98 5.74 -0.47 2.49
C LYS A 98 5.39 -0.96 1.08
N LYS A 99 5.18 -2.26 0.89
CA LYS A 99 4.80 -2.83 -0.41
C LYS A 99 3.42 -2.33 -0.87
N PHE A 100 2.43 -2.24 0.03
CA PHE A 100 1.09 -1.73 -0.29
C PHE A 100 1.13 -0.28 -0.75
N LEU A 101 1.97 0.55 -0.12
CA LEU A 101 2.26 1.89 -0.58
C LEU A 101 2.92 1.83 -1.97
N GLU A 102 4.02 1.09 -2.12
CA GLU A 102 4.77 1.03 -3.40
C GLU A 102 3.91 0.67 -4.62
N VAL A 103 2.97 -0.28 -4.47
CA VAL A 103 2.08 -0.73 -5.57
C VAL A 103 0.80 0.11 -5.70
N GLY A 104 0.54 1.03 -4.76
CA GLY A 104 -0.62 1.93 -4.83
C GLY A 104 -1.94 1.34 -4.32
N PHE A 105 -1.89 0.40 -3.38
CA PHE A 105 -3.06 -0.05 -2.62
C PHE A 105 -3.46 0.94 -1.52
N LEU A 106 -2.47 1.60 -0.92
CA LEU A 106 -2.64 2.57 0.15
C LEU A 106 -1.90 3.86 -0.15
N SER A 107 -2.34 4.95 0.48
CA SER A 107 -1.55 6.15 0.68
C SER A 107 -1.57 6.61 2.14
N VAL A 108 -0.53 7.33 2.53
CA VAL A 108 -0.42 7.90 3.89
C VAL A 108 -1.14 9.23 3.88
N LEU A 109 -2.24 9.34 4.62
CA LEU A 109 -2.94 10.61 4.81
C LEU A 109 -2.33 11.40 5.97
N HIS A 110 -2.03 10.71 7.07
CA HIS A 110 -1.37 11.26 8.25
C HIS A 110 -0.27 10.32 8.69
N LEU A 111 0.94 10.85 8.88
CA LEU A 111 2.05 10.10 9.46
C LEU A 111 2.03 10.34 10.97
N GLY A 112 1.69 9.30 11.74
CA GLY A 112 1.72 9.39 13.20
C GLY A 112 3.14 9.50 13.73
N GLY A 113 3.29 10.21 14.84
CA GLY A 113 4.52 10.31 15.62
C GLY A 113 4.59 9.33 16.80
N ASN A 114 5.42 9.66 17.78
CA ASN A 114 5.63 8.85 18.99
C ASN A 114 4.63 9.15 20.12
N GLY A 115 3.61 9.97 19.86
CA GLY A 115 2.63 10.37 20.87
C GLY A 115 1.61 9.26 21.17
N PRO A 116 1.14 9.11 22.43
CA PRO A 116 0.04 8.22 22.73
C PRO A 116 -1.22 8.65 21.98
N GLY A 117 -1.70 7.79 21.07
CA GLY A 117 -2.87 8.05 20.22
C GLY A 117 -2.56 8.62 18.83
N ASP A 118 -1.30 8.97 18.55
CA ASP A 118 -0.89 9.50 17.24
C ASP A 118 -0.52 8.34 16.29
N GLN A 119 -1.54 7.71 15.71
CA GLN A 119 -1.36 6.59 14.79
C GLN A 119 -1.35 7.06 13.33
N SER A 120 -0.54 6.42 12.50
CA SER A 120 -0.60 6.64 11.05
C SER A 120 -1.99 6.30 10.50
N VAL A 121 -2.54 7.25 9.75
CA VAL A 121 -3.83 7.10 9.06
C VAL A 121 -3.56 6.89 7.59
N TYR A 122 -4.11 5.81 7.06
CA TYR A 122 -3.98 5.45 5.65
C TYR A 122 -5.29 5.73 4.91
N GLN A 123 -5.17 5.91 3.60
CA GLN A 123 -6.29 5.98 2.67
C GLN A 123 -6.19 4.83 1.66
N PHE A 124 -7.33 4.23 1.31
CA PHE A 124 -7.42 3.27 0.22
C PHE A 124 -7.33 3.98 -1.13
N GLU A 125 -6.47 3.47 -2.01
CA GLU A 125 -6.31 3.96 -3.38
C GLU A 125 -6.51 2.86 -4.41
N ASP A 126 -6.89 3.28 -5.63
CA ASP A 126 -7.08 2.38 -6.77
C ASP A 126 -5.91 2.45 -7.77
N LYS A 127 -4.77 3.02 -7.38
CA LYS A 127 -3.58 3.17 -8.26
C LYS A 127 -2.97 1.83 -8.64
N TRP A 128 -3.19 0.79 -7.84
CA TRP A 128 -2.82 -0.60 -8.13
C TRP A 128 -3.35 -1.12 -9.47
N LYS A 129 -4.46 -0.56 -9.99
CA LYS A 129 -5.02 -0.93 -11.31
C LYS A 129 -4.09 -0.63 -12.47
N HIS A 130 -3.23 0.37 -12.32
CA HIS A 130 -2.29 0.81 -13.35
C HIS A 130 -0.86 0.36 -13.09
N TRP A 131 -0.61 -0.29 -11.96
CA TRP A 131 0.73 -0.74 -11.58
C TRP A 131 1.10 -2.01 -12.34
N LYS A 132 2.31 -2.04 -12.90
CA LYS A 132 2.92 -3.21 -13.56
C LYS A 132 4.21 -3.60 -12.88
N ALA A 133 4.57 -4.87 -12.99
CA ALA A 133 5.86 -5.35 -12.51
C ALA A 133 7.01 -4.63 -13.23
N GLY A 134 7.91 -4.00 -12.46
CA GLY A 134 9.00 -3.17 -12.98
C GLY A 134 8.70 -1.67 -12.97
N ASP A 135 7.45 -1.25 -12.71
CA ASP A 135 7.15 0.16 -12.53
C ASP A 135 7.85 0.71 -11.28
N PRO A 136 8.36 1.96 -11.32
CA PRO A 136 8.91 2.59 -10.14
C PRO A 136 7.82 2.73 -9.09
N ALA A 137 8.18 2.54 -7.82
CA ALA A 137 7.25 2.70 -6.70
C ALA A 137 6.46 4.00 -6.85
N CYS A 138 5.13 3.94 -6.69
CA CYS A 138 4.24 5.09 -6.90
C CYS A 138 4.63 6.30 -6.03
N PHE A 139 5.34 6.06 -4.92
CA PHE A 139 5.85 7.05 -3.97
C PHE A 139 7.17 7.72 -4.37
N SER A 140 7.85 7.27 -5.44
CA SER A 140 9.03 7.97 -5.96
C SER A 140 8.68 9.31 -6.62
N LYS A 141 7.42 9.52 -7.03
CA LYS A 141 6.98 10.75 -7.72
C LYS A 141 6.73 11.96 -6.81
N GLN A 142 6.68 11.80 -5.48
CA GLN A 142 6.47 12.90 -4.54
C GLN A 142 7.74 13.39 -3.80
N GLY A 143 8.92 12.95 -4.24
CA GLY A 143 10.21 13.30 -3.62
C GLY A 143 11.18 14.16 -4.45
N MET A 144 10.84 14.60 -5.68
CA MET A 144 11.77 15.39 -6.52
C MET A 144 11.48 16.89 -6.53
N ALA A 145 11.16 17.49 -5.38
CA ALA A 145 11.08 18.94 -5.26
C ALA A 145 11.48 19.48 -3.88
N ARG A 146 12.55 18.95 -3.27
CA ARG A 146 13.30 19.70 -2.24
C ARG A 146 14.80 19.54 -2.45
N GLY A 147 15.33 20.46 -3.27
CA GLY A 147 16.70 20.97 -3.28
C GLY A 147 17.84 19.99 -2.97
N LYS A 148 18.36 19.32 -4.00
CA LYS A 148 19.79 19.19 -4.36
C LYS A 148 19.96 18.13 -5.44
N GLY A 149 20.06 18.56 -6.71
CA GLY A 149 20.47 17.73 -7.84
C GLY A 149 19.29 17.12 -8.62
N PHE A 150 19.04 17.64 -9.82
CA PHE A 150 17.98 17.23 -10.72
C PHE A 150 18.23 15.82 -11.30
N CYS A 151 17.24 14.93 -11.19
CA CYS A 151 16.97 13.92 -12.21
C CYS A 151 15.63 14.28 -12.84
N GLN A 152 15.58 14.53 -14.15
CA GLN A 152 14.29 14.59 -14.85
C GLN A 152 13.81 13.17 -15.14
N PRO A 153 12.52 12.85 -14.90
CA PRO A 153 11.97 11.57 -15.33
C PRO A 153 12.10 11.43 -16.86
N ASN A 154 12.60 10.27 -17.31
CA ASN A 154 12.93 9.89 -18.71
C ASN A 154 14.23 10.44 -19.34
N SER A 155 15.09 11.16 -18.61
CA SER A 155 16.30 11.74 -19.23
C SER A 155 17.50 10.81 -19.33
N GLY A 156 17.66 9.82 -18.43
CA GLY A 156 18.84 8.95 -18.42
C GLY A 156 20.17 9.66 -18.13
N VAL A 157 20.16 10.96 -17.77
CA VAL A 157 21.36 11.75 -17.50
C VAL A 157 21.42 12.11 -16.02
N PHE A 158 22.54 11.77 -15.37
CA PHE A 158 22.85 12.20 -14.01
C PHE A 158 23.75 13.45 -14.08
N PHE A 159 23.28 14.58 -13.54
CA PHE A 159 24.16 15.73 -13.32
C PHE A 159 24.87 15.57 -11.98
N THR A 160 26.10 15.05 -11.99
CA THR A 160 26.97 15.12 -10.81
C THR A 160 27.52 16.54 -10.68
N LYS A 161 27.67 17.04 -9.44
CA LYS A 161 28.21 18.38 -9.14
C LYS A 161 29.64 18.64 -9.63
N ALA A 162 30.32 17.63 -10.17
CA ALA A 162 31.67 17.75 -10.72
C ALA A 162 31.72 18.41 -12.11
N ALA A 163 30.60 18.58 -12.81
CA ALA A 163 30.58 19.11 -14.17
C ALA A 163 30.60 20.65 -14.29
N LYS A 164 31.18 21.36 -13.30
CA LYS A 164 31.31 22.83 -13.36
C LYS A 164 32.61 23.33 -13.98
N ASN A 165 33.47 22.45 -14.47
CA ASN A 165 34.59 22.90 -15.30
C ASN A 165 35.00 21.82 -16.30
N LYS A 166 35.11 22.25 -17.56
CA LYS A 166 35.54 21.54 -18.77
C LYS A 166 34.42 20.80 -19.50
N GLY A 167 34.12 21.31 -20.70
CA GLY A 167 33.22 20.69 -21.64
C GLY A 167 33.66 19.26 -21.93
N CYS A 168 32.77 18.32 -21.66
CA CYS A 168 32.94 16.95 -22.10
C CYS A 168 31.58 16.47 -22.61
N ARG A 169 31.44 16.44 -23.94
CA ARG A 169 30.40 15.66 -24.61
C ARG A 169 30.78 14.19 -24.42
N SER A 170 30.14 13.49 -23.49
CA SER A 170 30.13 12.03 -23.47
C SER A 170 28.71 11.55 -23.77
N THR A 171 28.43 11.30 -25.04
CA THR A 171 27.31 10.47 -25.50
C THR A 171 27.54 9.04 -25.04
N CYS A 172 26.77 8.58 -24.05
CA CYS A 172 26.61 7.15 -23.81
C CYS A 172 25.69 6.60 -24.91
N GLN A 173 26.27 5.98 -25.93
CA GLN A 173 25.50 5.11 -26.83
C GLN A 173 25.06 3.88 -26.03
N ILE A 174 23.75 3.74 -25.84
CA ILE A 174 23.14 2.50 -25.40
C ILE A 174 23.24 1.54 -26.59
N THR A 175 24.30 0.74 -26.63
CA THR A 175 24.36 -0.44 -27.48
C THR A 175 23.34 -1.43 -26.95
N ARG A 176 22.23 -1.59 -27.67
CA ARG A 176 21.34 -2.74 -27.58
C ARG A 176 22.18 -3.98 -27.88
N SER A 177 22.23 -4.95 -26.97
CA SER A 177 22.66 -6.31 -27.31
C SER A 177 21.46 -7.25 -27.36
N PRO A 178 21.48 -8.24 -28.26
CA PRO A 178 20.31 -8.96 -28.72
C PRO A 178 20.09 -10.27 -27.96
N THR A 179 18.85 -10.72 -28.00
CA THR A 179 18.35 -12.10 -27.88
C THR A 179 19.39 -13.22 -27.69
N CYS A 180 19.27 -13.96 -26.59
CA CYS A 180 19.81 -15.32 -26.47
C CYS A 180 18.65 -16.31 -26.65
N GLN A 181 18.61 -16.96 -27.82
CA GLN A 181 17.93 -18.24 -28.00
C GLN A 181 18.96 -19.35 -27.77
N LYS A 182 18.57 -20.38 -27.02
CA LYS A 182 18.84 -21.79 -27.32
C LYS A 182 17.68 -22.61 -26.76
#